data_AF-A0A953NRP5-F1
#
_entry.id   AF-A0A953NRP5-F1
#
_cell.length_a   1.000
_cell.length_b   1.000
_cell.length_c   1.000
_cell.angle_alpha   90.00
_cell.angle_beta   90.00
_cell.angle_gamma   90.00
#
_symmetry.space_group_name_H-M   'P 1'
#
loop_
_entity.id
_entity.type
_entity.pdbx_description
1 polymer ?
#
loop_
_entity_poly.entity_id
_entity_poly.type
_entity_poly.pdbx_seq_one_letter_code
_entity_poly.pdbx_strand_id
1 'polypeptide(L)'
;IENGQVLVKAANKEKAVPAAQVFAMIGYHPDFEFLERQGIYLNPETRRPQCNPETLESNVGGIYIAGVVLGGKNTSEIFIENGRFHGRQIIAGITGKGKVAEAPPVSPPGE
;
A
#
# COMPACT_ATOMS: atom_id res chain seq x y z
N ILE A 1 24.93 8.36 -5.96
CA ILE A 1 24.81 9.84 -5.94
C ILE A 1 26.06 10.35 -5.26
N GLU A 2 26.78 11.26 -5.89
CA GLU A 2 28.02 11.82 -5.37
C GLU A 2 27.87 13.34 -5.21
N ASN A 3 28.81 13.98 -4.53
CA ASN A 3 28.78 15.44 -4.42
C ASN A 3 28.94 16.07 -5.82
N GLY A 4 27.95 16.88 -6.23
CA GLY A 4 27.96 17.61 -7.50
C GLY A 4 27.59 16.80 -8.75
N GLN A 5 27.32 15.49 -8.63
CA GLN A 5 27.00 14.63 -9.78
C GLN A 5 26.20 13.37 -9.45
N VAL A 6 25.54 12.82 -10.46
CA VAL A 6 24.88 11.50 -10.42
C VAL A 6 25.43 10.61 -11.53
N LEU A 7 25.83 9.39 -11.18
CA LEU A 7 26.18 8.35 -12.13
C LEU A 7 24.90 7.70 -12.65
N VAL A 8 24.68 7.78 -13.96
CA VAL A 8 23.53 7.18 -14.65
C VAL A 8 24.02 6.07 -15.55
N LYS A 9 23.48 4.87 -15.37
CA LYS A 9 23.77 3.70 -16.20
C LYS A 9 22.60 3.43 -17.14
N ALA A 10 22.85 3.42 -18.44
CA ALA A 10 21.87 3.08 -19.48
C ALA A 10 22.53 2.22 -20.56
N ALA A 11 21.88 1.10 -20.94
CA ALA A 11 22.35 0.19 -22.00
C ALA A 11 23.87 -0.13 -21.93
N ASN A 12 24.33 -0.51 -20.73
CA ASN A 12 25.74 -0.82 -20.40
C ASN A 12 26.75 0.34 -20.53
N LYS A 13 26.30 1.57 -20.75
CA LYS A 13 27.13 2.77 -20.64
C LYS A 13 26.84 3.48 -19.33
N GLU A 14 27.90 3.93 -18.68
CA GLU A 14 27.81 4.74 -17.47
C GLU A 14 28.26 6.17 -17.81
N LYS A 15 27.53 7.15 -17.29
CA LYS A 15 27.81 8.57 -17.51
C LYS A 15 27.60 9.33 -16.21
N ALA A 16 28.57 10.18 -15.86
CA ALA A 16 28.41 11.19 -14.83
C ALA A 16 27.60 12.38 -15.38
N VAL A 17 26.55 12.77 -14.67
CA VAL A 17 25.71 13.93 -14.99
C VAL A 17 25.81 14.93 -13.84
N PRO A 18 26.25 16.18 -14.08
CA PRO A 18 26.29 17.21 -13.05
C PRO A 18 24.91 17.45 -12.42
N ALA A 19 24.84 17.50 -11.09
CA ALA A 19 23.61 17.74 -10.36
C ALA A 19 23.91 18.44 -9.02
N ALA A 20 23.28 19.59 -8.80
CA ALA A 20 23.36 20.30 -7.51
C ALA A 20 22.38 19.73 -6.47
N GLN A 21 21.26 19.16 -6.92
CA GLN A 21 20.21 18.59 -6.08
C GLN A 21 19.60 17.37 -6.79
N VAL A 22 19.09 16.41 -6.01
CA VAL A 22 18.47 15.18 -6.51
C VAL A 22 17.16 14.94 -5.77
N PHE A 23 16.07 14.70 -6.51
CA PHE A 23 14.76 14.34 -5.96
C PHE A 23 14.44 12.89 -6.34
N ALA A 24 14.48 11.99 -5.35
CA ALA A 24 14.18 10.57 -5.56
C ALA A 24 12.66 10.33 -5.45
N MET A 25 11.92 10.61 -6.53
CA MET A 25 10.47 10.39 -6.61
C MET A 25 10.10 8.97 -7.05
N ILE A 26 10.70 7.97 -6.39
CA ILE A 26 10.58 6.54 -6.76
C ILE A 26 9.41 5.83 -6.07
N GLY A 27 8.48 6.59 -5.49
CA GLY A 27 7.34 6.08 -4.75
C GLY A 27 7.65 5.75 -3.29
N TYR A 28 6.77 4.96 -2.68
CA TYR A 28 6.81 4.53 -1.28
C TYR A 28 6.24 3.11 -1.17
N HIS A 29 6.43 2.50 -0.01
CA HIS A 29 5.79 1.23 0.33
C HIS A 29 5.28 1.28 1.78
N PRO A 30 4.30 0.45 2.16
CA PRO A 30 3.93 0.27 3.56
C PRO A 30 5.10 -0.24 4.40
N ASP A 31 5.07 0.04 5.71
CA ASP A 31 6.01 -0.56 6.65
C ASP A 31 5.64 -2.03 6.90
N PHE A 32 6.13 -2.91 6.03
CA PHE A 32 5.84 -4.33 6.10
C PHE A 32 6.48 -5.00 7.30
N GLU A 33 7.63 -4.50 7.77
CA GLU A 33 8.31 -5.05 8.92
C GLU A 33 7.50 -4.81 10.20
N PHE A 34 6.89 -3.62 10.33
CA PHE A 34 5.97 -3.34 11.41
C PHE A 34 4.79 -4.33 11.43
N LEU A 35 4.17 -4.61 10.28
CA LEU A 35 3.05 -5.55 10.18
C LEU A 35 3.46 -6.98 10.56
N GLU A 36 4.59 -7.45 10.04
CA GLU A 36 5.14 -8.78 10.35
C GLU A 36 5.46 -8.90 11.85
N ARG A 37 5.99 -7.84 12.48
CA ARG A 37 6.22 -7.77 13.94
C ARG A 37 4.94 -7.82 14.77
N GLN A 38 3.79 -7.42 14.21
CA GLN A 38 2.48 -7.61 14.85
C GLN A 38 1.92 -9.03 14.66
N GLY A 39 2.62 -9.91 13.92
CA GLY A 39 2.18 -11.27 13.61
C GLY A 39 1.28 -11.37 12.37
N ILE A 40 1.14 -10.28 11.61
CA ILE A 40 0.31 -10.26 10.38
C ILE A 40 1.07 -10.98 9.27
N TYR A 41 0.44 -11.98 8.65
CA TYR A 41 0.99 -12.64 7.49
C TYR A 41 0.83 -11.78 6.24
N LEU A 42 1.91 -11.63 5.48
CA LEU A 42 1.91 -10.95 4.20
C LEU A 42 2.07 -11.97 3.07
N ASN A 43 1.33 -11.79 1.99
CA ASN A 43 1.53 -12.57 0.78
C ASN A 43 2.98 -12.38 0.27
N PRO A 44 3.74 -13.45 -0.03
CA PRO A 44 5.17 -13.34 -0.32
C PRO A 44 5.48 -12.55 -1.60
N GLU A 45 4.59 -12.61 -2.59
CA GLU A 45 4.78 -11.93 -3.88
C GLU A 45 4.31 -10.47 -3.81
N THR A 46 3.05 -10.29 -3.40
CA THR A 46 2.35 -9.00 -3.43
C THR A 46 2.53 -8.17 -2.16
N ARG A 47 2.97 -8.77 -1.05
CA ARG A 47 3.02 -8.18 0.30
C ARG A 47 1.68 -7.65 0.81
N ARG A 48 0.56 -8.09 0.23
CA ARG A 48 -0.76 -7.80 0.78
C ARG A 48 -0.94 -8.53 2.11
N PRO A 49 -1.47 -7.88 3.16
CA PRO A 49 -1.73 -8.55 4.41
C PRO A 49 -2.90 -9.52 4.30
N GLN A 50 -2.79 -10.67 4.95
CA GLN A 50 -3.86 -11.65 5.02
C GLN A 50 -5.00 -11.11 5.90
N CYS A 51 -6.13 -10.78 5.28
CA CYS A 51 -7.31 -10.28 5.96
C CYS A 51 -8.57 -11.02 5.49
N ASN A 52 -9.59 -11.04 6.34
CA ASN A 52 -10.93 -11.40 5.95
C ASN A 52 -11.48 -10.33 4.99
N PRO A 53 -11.89 -10.68 3.75
CA PRO A 53 -12.34 -9.70 2.75
C PRO A 53 -13.66 -9.02 3.11
N GLU A 54 -14.42 -9.53 4.08
CA GLU A 54 -15.70 -8.97 4.52
C GLU A 54 -15.58 -8.07 5.75
N THR A 55 -14.59 -8.28 6.61
CA THR A 55 -14.41 -7.50 7.86
C THR A 55 -13.11 -6.69 7.91
N LEU A 56 -12.15 -7.03 7.04
CA LEU A 56 -10.76 -6.55 7.05
C LEU A 56 -9.99 -6.85 8.34
N GLU A 57 -10.46 -7.83 9.12
CA GLU A 57 -9.70 -8.38 10.24
C GLU A 57 -8.54 -9.21 9.70
N SER A 58 -7.34 -8.99 10.23
CA SER A 58 -6.15 -9.76 9.86
C SER A 58 -6.20 -11.19 10.41
N ASN A 59 -5.18 -12.00 10.13
CA ASN A 59 -4.99 -13.29 10.81
C ASN A 59 -4.75 -13.15 12.33
N VAL A 60 -4.44 -11.94 12.82
CA VAL A 60 -4.29 -11.64 14.24
C VAL A 60 -5.58 -10.99 14.74
N GLY A 61 -6.30 -11.72 15.61
CA GLY A 61 -7.59 -11.28 16.13
C GLY A 61 -7.53 -9.91 16.80
N GLY A 62 -8.51 -9.05 16.49
CA GLY A 62 -8.57 -7.68 16.99
C GLY A 62 -7.68 -6.66 16.24
N ILE A 63 -6.88 -7.11 15.26
CA ILE A 63 -6.12 -6.21 14.38
C ILE A 63 -6.82 -6.12 13.02
N TYR A 64 -7.24 -4.91 12.65
CA TYR A 64 -7.93 -4.61 11.41
C TYR A 64 -7.09 -3.70 10.53
N ILE A 65 -7.22 -3.86 9.20
CA ILE A 65 -6.37 -3.16 8.24
C ILE A 65 -7.24 -2.33 7.29
N ALA A 66 -6.91 -1.05 7.13
CA ALA A 66 -7.64 -0.13 6.27
C ALA A 66 -6.70 0.73 5.43
N GLY A 67 -7.11 1.00 4.19
CA GLY A 67 -6.45 1.95 3.29
C GLY A 67 -5.36 1.30 2.45
N VAL A 68 -4.44 2.12 1.95
CA VAL A 68 -3.46 1.77 0.90
C VAL A 68 -2.61 0.53 1.21
N VAL A 69 -2.41 0.24 2.48
CA VAL A 69 -1.68 -0.93 2.97
C VAL A 69 -2.29 -2.26 2.51
N LEU A 70 -3.61 -2.31 2.26
CA LEU A 70 -4.28 -3.50 1.71
C LEU A 70 -3.80 -3.84 0.29
N GLY A 71 -3.32 -2.85 -0.48
CA GLY A 71 -2.77 -3.02 -1.82
C GLY A 71 -1.37 -3.67 -1.85
N GLY A 72 -0.69 -3.77 -0.70
CA GLY A 72 0.66 -4.34 -0.62
C GLY A 72 1.66 -3.54 -1.46
N LYS A 73 2.36 -4.21 -2.39
CA LYS A 73 3.27 -3.58 -3.37
C LYS A 73 2.54 -2.79 -4.46
N ASN A 74 1.26 -3.07 -4.71
CA ASN A 74 0.46 -2.31 -5.67
C ASN A 74 -0.26 -1.16 -4.97
N THR A 75 0.49 -0.10 -4.65
CA THR A 75 -0.03 1.06 -3.94
C THR A 75 -1.00 1.91 -4.75
N SER A 76 -1.20 1.59 -6.04
CA SER A 76 -2.10 2.30 -6.96
C SER A 76 -3.47 1.63 -7.14
N GLU A 77 -3.83 0.69 -6.26
CA GLU A 77 -5.14 0.02 -6.29
C GLU A 77 -6.12 0.66 -5.31
N ILE A 78 -5.62 1.11 -4.16
CA ILE A 78 -6.41 1.70 -3.09
C ILE A 78 -6.02 3.17 -2.97
N PHE A 79 -7.02 4.03 -3.07
CA PHE A 79 -6.94 5.47 -2.92
C PHE A 79 -7.89 5.95 -1.82
N ILE A 80 -8.02 7.25 -1.65
CA ILE A 80 -8.95 7.82 -0.67
C ILE A 80 -10.40 7.46 -1.05
N GLU A 81 -10.70 7.50 -2.35
CA GLU A 81 -12.03 7.38 -2.89
C GLU A 81 -12.66 6.01 -2.61
N ASN A 82 -11.88 4.91 -2.75
CA ASN A 82 -12.32 3.56 -2.43
C ASN A 82 -11.93 3.16 -0.98
N GLY A 83 -10.77 3.57 -0.50
CA GLY A 83 -10.24 3.16 0.80
C GLY A 83 -10.95 3.78 2.00
N ARG A 84 -11.60 4.95 1.85
CA ARG A 84 -12.37 5.59 2.92
C ARG A 84 -13.55 4.75 3.43
N PHE A 85 -13.98 3.74 2.68
CA PHE A 85 -15.10 2.88 3.06
C PHE A 85 -14.70 1.72 3.97
N HIS A 86 -13.41 1.37 4.06
CA HIS A 86 -12.91 0.29 4.91
C HIS A 86 -13.28 0.44 6.39
N GLY A 87 -13.35 1.67 6.92
CA GLY A 87 -13.75 1.91 8.31
C GLY A 87 -15.19 1.44 8.60
N ARG A 88 -16.12 1.62 7.66
CA ARG A 88 -17.50 1.13 7.81
C ARG A 88 -17.53 -0.39 7.84
N GLN A 89 -16.76 -1.01 6.95
CA GLN A 89 -16.63 -2.46 6.85
C GLN A 89 -16.08 -3.09 8.14
N ILE A 90 -15.03 -2.49 8.71
CA ILE A 90 -14.45 -2.92 9.98
C ILE A 90 -15.47 -2.81 11.12
N ILE A 91 -16.16 -1.68 11.25
CA ILE A 91 -17.17 -1.50 12.31
C ILE A 91 -18.35 -2.47 12.15
N ALA A 92 -18.78 -2.74 10.92
CA ALA A 92 -19.79 -3.75 10.64
C ALA A 92 -19.34 -5.14 11.11
N GLY A 93 -18.10 -5.54 10.77
CA GLY A 93 -17.48 -6.79 11.25
C GLY A 93 -17.40 -6.88 12.79
N ILE A 94 -16.96 -5.80 13.45
CA ILE A 94 -16.86 -5.74 14.92
C ILE A 94 -18.24 -5.83 15.60
N THR A 95 -19.25 -5.16 15.04
CA THR A 95 -20.58 -5.06 15.68
C THR A 95 -21.54 -6.17 15.27
N GLY A 96 -21.15 -7.06 14.34
CA GLY A 96 -22.03 -8.10 13.79
C GLY A 96 -23.18 -7.56 12.93
N LYS A 97 -23.16 -6.26 12.61
CA LYS A 97 -24.08 -5.68 11.62
C LYS A 97 -23.54 -6.11 10.26
N GLY A 98 -24.28 -6.94 9.52
CA GLY A 98 -23.80 -7.63 8.30
C GLY A 98 -23.24 -6.72 7.18
N LYS A 99 -22.92 -7.32 6.02
CA LYS A 99 -22.22 -6.66 4.90
C LYS A 99 -22.65 -5.22 4.66
N VAL A 100 -21.69 -4.31 4.70
CA VAL A 100 -21.89 -2.94 4.22
C VAL A 100 -21.98 -3.00 2.70
N ALA A 101 -22.94 -2.28 2.12
CA ALA A 101 -23.09 -2.20 0.67
C ALA A 101 -21.75 -1.81 0.03
N GLU A 102 -21.43 -2.50 -1.07
CA GLU A 102 -20.22 -2.24 -1.84
C GLU A 102 -20.20 -0.76 -2.26
N ALA A 103 -19.05 -0.11 -2.10
CA ALA A 103 -18.91 1.25 -2.60
C ALA A 103 -19.07 1.23 -4.13
N PRO A 104 -19.72 2.25 -4.72
CA PRO A 104 -19.78 2.34 -6.18
C PRO A 104 -18.37 2.30 -6.77
N PRO A 105 -18.20 1.69 -7.96
CA PRO A 105 -16.90 1.61 -8.60
C PRO A 105 -16.34 3.02 -8.72
N VAL A 106 -15.13 3.20 -8.18
CA VAL A 106 -14.44 4.48 -8.29
C VAL A 106 -13.49 4.37 -9.46
N SER A 107 -13.62 5.28 -10.42
CA SER A 107 -12.65 5.42 -11.50
C SER A 107 -11.24 5.61 -10.91
N PRO A 108 -10.21 4.98 -11.50
CA PRO A 108 -8.83 5.28 -11.15
C PRO A 108 -8.56 6.79 -11.28
N PRO A 109 -7.68 7.37 -10.46
CA PRO A 109 -7.29 8.76 -10.64
C PRO A 109 -6.68 8.98 -12.05
N GLY A 110 -7.31 9.84 -12.85
CA GLY A 110 -6.79 10.24 -14.17
C GLY A 110 -7.53 9.72 -15.41
N GLU A 111 -8.69 9.08 -15.26
CA GLU A 111 -9.70 8.93 -16.33
C GLU A 111 -10.66 10.13 -16.38
#